data_AF-C9AAT7-F1
#
_entry.id   AF-C9AAT7-F1
#
_cell.length_a   1.000
_cell.length_b   1.000
_cell.length_c   1.000
_cell.angle_alpha   90.00
_cell.angle_beta   90.00
_cell.angle_gamma   90.00
#
_symmetry.space_group_name_H-M   'P 1'
#
loop_
_entity.id
_entity.type
_entity.pdbx_description
1 polymer ?
#
loop_
_entity_poly.entity_id
_entity_poly.type
_entity_poly.pdbx_seq_one_letter_code
_entity_poly.pdbx_strand_id
1 'polypeptide(L)'
;MEYQSFEGQSAFFEDYARIAKPGYEEEAVTADVLEQLNQQLTEEELFYRLAAEDAKEGQVFLFPFSKRMFTEDLDAAISTEFRYDGAPYVYETYEDEQP
;
A
#
# COMPACT_ATOMS: atom_id res chain seq x y z
N MET A 1 -7.29 15.66 13.39
CA MET A 1 -6.32 14.83 12.65
C MET A 1 -6.74 14.91 11.20
N GLU A 2 -5.84 15.29 10.31
CA GLU A 2 -6.14 15.29 8.88
C GLU A 2 -6.34 13.83 8.44
N TYR A 3 -7.49 13.54 7.84
CA TYR A 3 -7.75 12.24 7.25
C TYR A 3 -6.92 12.16 5.98
N GLN A 4 -5.77 11.49 6.05
CA GLN A 4 -4.99 11.20 4.86
C GLN A 4 -5.64 10.04 4.09
N SER A 5 -5.74 10.22 2.78
CA SER A 5 -6.28 9.26 1.82
C SER A 5 -5.34 9.15 0.63
N PHE A 6 -5.47 8.08 -0.15
CA PHE A 6 -4.73 7.86 -1.38
C PHE A 6 -5.66 7.66 -2.58
N GLU A 7 -5.19 7.95 -3.79
CA GLU A 7 -5.96 7.74 -5.01
C GLU A 7 -6.20 6.24 -5.23
N GLY A 8 -7.43 5.85 -5.58
CA GLY A 8 -7.78 4.44 -5.82
C GLY A 8 -8.17 3.64 -4.57
N GLN A 9 -8.43 4.31 -3.44
CA GLN A 9 -8.79 3.67 -2.17
C GLN A 9 -9.95 2.66 -2.26
N SER A 10 -11.01 2.95 -3.02
CA SER A 10 -12.11 1.99 -3.22
C SER A 10 -11.66 0.70 -3.91
N ALA A 11 -10.87 0.81 -4.99
CA ALA A 11 -10.35 -0.35 -5.70
C ALA A 11 -9.37 -1.16 -4.84
N PHE A 12 -8.55 -0.47 -4.04
CA PHE A 12 -7.69 -1.11 -3.05
C PHE A 12 -8.50 -1.95 -2.07
N PHE A 13 -9.57 -1.41 -1.47
CA PHE A 13 -10.38 -2.17 -0.51
C PHE A 13 -11.15 -3.32 -1.16
N GLU A 14 -11.54 -3.21 -2.42
CA GLU A 14 -12.11 -4.33 -3.18
C GLU A 14 -11.12 -5.49 -3.33
N ASP A 15 -9.86 -5.21 -3.64
CA ASP A 15 -8.80 -6.23 -3.75
C ASP A 15 -8.34 -6.73 -2.38
N TYR A 16 -8.17 -5.82 -1.41
CA TYR A 16 -7.82 -6.14 -0.04
C TYR A 16 -8.83 -7.08 0.61
N ALA A 17 -10.14 -6.83 0.45
CA ALA A 17 -11.21 -7.68 0.98
C ALA A 17 -11.17 -9.13 0.47
N ARG A 18 -10.63 -9.33 -0.75
CA ARG A 18 -10.49 -10.68 -1.34
C ARG A 18 -9.39 -11.47 -0.64
N ILE A 19 -8.34 -10.79 -0.17
CA ILE A 19 -7.10 -11.39 0.34
C ILE A 19 -7.05 -11.40 1.86
N ALA A 20 -7.41 -10.31 2.52
CA ALA A 20 -7.29 -10.12 3.98
C ALA A 20 -8.38 -10.84 4.77
N LYS A 21 -8.05 -11.30 5.98
CA LYS A 21 -9.01 -11.88 6.92
C LYS A 21 -10.12 -10.86 7.25
N PRO A 22 -11.37 -11.30 7.45
CA PRO A 22 -12.46 -10.40 7.79
C PRO A 22 -12.24 -9.73 9.16
N GLY A 23 -12.81 -8.54 9.36
CA GLY A 23 -12.75 -7.82 10.63
C GLY A 23 -11.68 -6.72 10.71
N TYR A 24 -11.09 -6.33 9.58
CA TYR A 24 -10.23 -5.15 9.49
C TYR A 24 -11.05 -3.85 9.53
N GLU A 25 -10.45 -2.78 10.05
CA GLU A 25 -11.01 -1.43 10.01
C GLU A 25 -10.35 -0.65 8.87
N GLU A 26 -11.15 -0.13 7.93
CA GLU A 26 -10.64 0.58 6.74
C GLU A 26 -9.77 1.79 7.11
N GLU A 27 -10.11 2.51 8.18
CA GLU A 27 -9.32 3.63 8.69
C GLU A 27 -7.94 3.17 9.18
N ALA A 28 -7.87 2.05 9.89
CA ALA A 28 -6.61 1.50 10.41
C ALA A 28 -5.72 0.99 9.26
N VAL A 29 -6.31 0.29 8.29
CA VAL A 29 -5.59 -0.17 7.09
C VAL A 29 -5.09 1.02 6.27
N THR A 30 -5.90 2.08 6.12
CA THR A 30 -5.46 3.28 5.39
C THR A 30 -4.27 3.95 6.05
N ALA A 31 -4.27 4.07 7.37
CA ALA A 31 -3.14 4.62 8.12
C ALA A 31 -1.87 3.76 7.96
N ASP A 32 -2.00 2.43 8.05
CA ASP A 32 -0.90 1.49 7.87
C ASP A 32 -0.33 1.53 6.44
N VAL A 33 -1.19 1.59 5.42
CA VAL A 33 -0.78 1.78 4.02
C VAL A 33 0.08 3.03 3.87
N LEU A 34 -0.41 4.17 4.35
CA LEU A 34 0.31 5.44 4.21
C LEU A 34 1.62 5.42 5.00
N GLU A 35 1.65 4.84 6.20
CA GLU A 35 2.87 4.73 7.01
C GLU A 35 3.93 3.90 6.28
N GLN A 36 3.57 2.75 5.72
CA GLN A 36 4.49 1.91 4.95
C GLN A 36 4.99 2.60 3.67
N LEU A 37 4.10 3.27 2.92
CA LEU A 37 4.49 3.97 1.70
C LEU A 37 5.40 5.16 1.97
N ASN A 38 5.21 5.87 3.10
CA ASN A 38 6.08 6.95 3.52
C ASN A 38 7.52 6.47 3.85
N GLN A 39 7.67 5.23 4.30
CA GLN A 39 9.00 4.64 4.53
C GLN A 39 9.73 4.28 3.22
N GLN A 40 8.99 4.15 2.12
CA GLN A 40 9.49 3.74 0.81
C GLN A 40 9.62 4.91 -0.18
N LEU A 41 9.59 6.16 0.31
CA LEU A 41 9.65 7.36 -0.54
C LEU A 41 10.91 7.47 -1.39
N THR A 42 11.99 6.75 -1.06
CA THR A 42 13.21 6.70 -1.86
C THR A 42 13.25 5.55 -2.87
N GLU A 43 12.29 4.63 -2.82
CA GLU A 43 12.24 3.46 -3.70
C GLU A 43 11.63 3.81 -5.07
N GLU A 44 12.02 3.03 -6.09
CA GLU A 44 11.52 3.15 -7.46
C GLU A 44 10.09 2.62 -7.58
N GLU A 45 9.79 1.54 -6.87
CA GLU A 45 8.47 0.92 -6.78
C GLU A 45 8.01 0.97 -5.32
N LEU A 46 6.72 1.22 -5.08
CA LEU A 46 6.16 1.26 -3.73
C LEU A 46 5.19 0.09 -3.57
N PHE A 47 5.27 -0.58 -2.42
CA PHE A 47 4.36 -1.67 -2.11
C PHE A 47 3.78 -1.52 -0.72
N TYR A 48 2.48 -1.75 -0.59
CA TYR A 48 1.90 -2.06 0.70
C TYR A 48 1.99 -3.55 0.96
N ARG A 49 2.59 -3.93 2.09
CA ARG A 49 2.80 -5.33 2.48
C ARG A 49 1.73 -5.77 3.47
N LEU A 50 0.85 -6.67 3.03
CA LEU A 50 -0.06 -7.40 3.91
C LEU A 50 0.66 -8.63 4.48
N ALA A 51 0.75 -8.71 5.80
CA ALA A 51 1.40 -9.81 6.49
C ALA A 51 0.66 -11.14 6.28
N ALA A 52 1.42 -12.24 6.32
CA ALA A 52 0.87 -13.59 6.20
C ALA A 52 -0.18 -13.92 7.27
N GLU A 53 -0.02 -13.40 8.48
CA GLU A 53 -0.97 -13.60 9.58
C GLU A 53 -2.31 -12.90 9.35
N ASP A 54 -2.34 -11.83 8.56
CA ASP A 54 -3.54 -11.06 8.24
C ASP A 54 -4.18 -11.49 6.92
N ALA A 55 -3.46 -12.22 6.07
CA ALA A 55 -3.98 -12.81 4.84
C ALA A 55 -4.74 -14.12 5.09
N LYS A 56 -5.80 -14.37 4.31
CA LYS A 56 -6.57 -15.63 4.34
C LYS A 56 -5.73 -16.85 3.97
N GLU A 57 -4.79 -16.66 3.05
CA GLU A 57 -3.95 -17.74 2.50
C GLU A 57 -2.70 -18.01 3.35
N GLY A 58 -2.45 -17.23 4.41
CA GLY A 58 -1.29 -17.45 5.29
C GLY A 58 0.04 -17.08 4.63
N GLN A 59 0.02 -16.16 3.66
CA GLN A 59 1.18 -15.73 2.88
C GLN A 59 1.19 -14.21 2.72
N VAL A 60 2.36 -13.65 2.44
CA VAL A 60 2.56 -12.20 2.26
C VAL A 60 2.03 -11.76 0.89
N PHE A 61 1.37 -10.61 0.85
CA PHE A 61 0.91 -9.99 -0.40
C PHE A 61 1.43 -8.56 -0.52
N LEU A 62 1.89 -8.20 -1.72
CA LEU A 62 2.38 -6.85 -2.05
C LEU A 62 1.39 -6.16 -2.99
N PHE A 63 0.73 -5.12 -2.49
CA PHE A 63 -0.16 -4.27 -3.25
C PHE A 63 0.65 -3.13 -3.88
N PRO A 64 0.63 -2.96 -5.21
CA PRO A 64 1.47 -1.96 -5.88
C PRO A 64 0.89 -0.55 -5.75
N PHE A 65 1.77 0.40 -5.51
CA PHE A 65 1.48 1.82 -5.43
C PHE A 65 2.49 2.64 -6.25
N SER A 66 2.01 3.79 -6.69
CA SER A 66 2.80 4.85 -7.31
C SER A 66 2.70 6.13 -6.48
N LYS A 67 3.71 6.99 -6.58
CA LYS A 67 3.69 8.32 -5.97
C LYS A 67 3.77 9.40 -7.05
N ARG A 68 3.07 10.51 -6.82
CA ARG A 68 3.24 11.74 -7.58
C ARG A 68 3.66 12.85 -6.61
N MET A 69 4.79 13.47 -6.91
CA MET A 69 5.26 14.67 -6.19
C MET A 69 4.80 15.90 -6.95
N PHE A 70 4.20 16.85 -6.26
CA PHE A 70 3.82 18.15 -6.83
C PHE A 70 4.20 19.27 -5.87
N THR A 71 4.57 20.41 -6.45
CA THR A 71 4.86 21.62 -5.70
C THR A 71 3.58 22.41 -5.53
N GLU A 72 3.20 22.72 -4.30
CA GLU A 72 2.12 23.67 -4.05
C GLU A 72 2.71 25.09 -4.11
N ASP A 73 2.35 25.84 -5.16
CA ASP A 73 2.82 27.20 -5.49
C ASP A 73 2.71 28.21 -4.32
N LEU A 74 1.89 27.91 -3.30
CA LEU A 74 1.61 28.81 -2.18
C LEU A 74 2.61 28.71 -1.01
N ASP A 75 3.31 27.58 -0.84
CA ASP A 75 4.19 27.37 0.33
C ASP A 75 5.58 26.79 -0.02
N ALA A 76 5.85 26.49 -1.29
CA ALA A 76 7.03 25.73 -1.73
C ALA A 76 7.18 24.36 -1.03
N ALA A 77 6.08 23.84 -0.46
CA ALA A 77 6.00 22.49 0.07
C ALA A 77 5.89 21.49 -1.09
N ILE A 78 6.67 20.41 -1.01
CA ILE A 78 6.54 19.26 -1.90
C ILE A 78 5.52 18.33 -1.26
N SER A 79 4.35 18.23 -1.88
CA SER A 79 3.32 17.28 -1.48
C SER A 79 3.47 15.99 -2.27
N THR A 80 3.31 14.86 -1.57
CA THR A 80 3.37 13.53 -2.16
C THR A 80 1.98 12.91 -2.09
N GLU A 81 1.40 12.60 -3.24
CA GLU A 81 0.16 11.85 -3.36
C GLU A 81 0.48 10.41 -3.75
N PHE A 82 -0.07 9.47 -3.00
CA PHE A 82 0.01 8.04 -3.31
C PHE A 82 -1.20 7.60 -4.13
N ARG A 83 -0.98 6.67 -5.04
CA ARG A 83 -2.00 6.08 -5.91
C ARG A 83 -1.86 4.57 -5.89
N TYR A 84 -2.98 3.87 -5.70
CA TYR A 84 -3.05 2.43 -5.88
C TYR A 84 -3.10 2.08 -7.37
N ASP A 85 -2.22 1.18 -7.82
CA ASP A 85 -2.11 0.79 -9.24
C ASP A 85 -2.99 -0.39 -9.64
N GLY A 86 -3.59 -1.09 -8.67
CA GLY A 86 -4.42 -2.27 -8.93
C GLY A 86 -3.61 -3.54 -9.16
N ALA A 87 -4.26 -4.59 -9.64
CA ALA A 87 -3.62 -5.87 -9.97
C ALA A 87 -2.73 -5.76 -11.24
N PRO A 88 -1.64 -6.55 -11.35
CA PRO A 88 -1.30 -7.71 -10.51
C PRO A 88 -0.51 -7.35 -9.24
N TYR A 89 -0.97 -7.85 -8.09
CA TYR A 89 -0.20 -7.86 -6.84
C TYR A 89 0.83 -9.00 -6.88
N VAL A 90 2.03 -8.73 -6.34
CA VAL A 90 3.15 -9.67 -6.37
C VAL A 90 3.14 -10.51 -5.09
N TYR A 91 3.29 -11.81 -5.25
CA TYR A 91 3.57 -12.70 -4.13
C TYR A 91 5.05 -12.59 -3.78
N GLU A 92 5.37 -12.39 -2.51
CA GLU A 92 6.73 -12.64 -2.04
C GLU A 92 6.95 -14.16 -2.04
N THR A 93 7.25 -14.73 -3.20
CA THR A 93 7.84 -16.06 -3.26
C THR A 93 9.25 -15.90 -2.72
N TYR A 94 9.46 -16.31 -1.48
CA TYR A 94 10.79 -16.73 -1.07
C TYR A 94 11.19 -17.86 -2.02
N GLU A 95 11.89 -17.52 -3.11
CA GLU A 95 12.75 -18.49 -3.77
C GLU A 95 13.81 -18.83 -2.73
N ASP A 96 13.58 -19.93 -2.01
CA ASP A 96 14.59 -20.63 -1.24
C ASP A 96 15.61 -21.14 -2.28
N GLU A 97 16.47 -20.24 -2.76
CA GLU A 97 17.67 -20.60 -3.49
C GLU A 97 18.59 -21.32 -2.49
N GLN A 98 18.32 -22.61 -2.23
CA GLN A 98 19.28 -23.50 -1.60
C GLN A 98 20.32 -23.93 -2.65
N PRO A 99 21.61 -23.54 -2.50
CA PRO A 99 22.72 -24.39 -2.89
C PRO A 99 23.05 -25.43 -1.79
#